data_AF-A0A836RPL5-F1
#
_entry.id   AF-A0A836RPL5-F1
#
_cell.length_a   1.000
_cell.length_b   1.000
_cell.length_c   1.000
_cell.angle_alpha   90.00
_cell.angle_beta   90.00
_cell.angle_gamma   90.00
#
_symmetry.space_group_name_H-M   'P 1'
#
loop_
_entity.id
_entity.type
_entity.pdbx_description
1 polymer ?
#
loop_
_entity_poly.entity_id
_entity_poly.type
_entity_poly.pdbx_seq_one_letter_code
_entity_poly.pdbx_strand_id
1 'polypeptide(L)'
;MVHGDWRRGLILVGNLEEAAERAARWLVGKTPIRTLRDWATSFSLWPAHLTTSCCGAEFAALYAPKYDAERLGSLPFTHPRNTNLMLIEGTLTRKM
;
A
#
# COMPACT_ATOMS: atom_id res chain seq x y z
N MET A 1 -15.28 -11.94 -21.19
CA MET A 1 -15.36 -12.71 -19.94
C MET A 1 -14.65 -14.03 -20.15
N VAL A 2 -13.51 -14.25 -19.50
CA VAL A 2 -12.85 -15.57 -19.48
C VAL A 2 -12.48 -15.87 -18.04
N HIS A 3 -13.16 -16.87 -17.47
CA HIS A 3 -12.86 -17.47 -16.18
C HIS A 3 -11.55 -18.26 -16.32
N GLY A 4 -10.49 -17.80 -15.65
CA GLY A 4 -9.22 -18.52 -15.56
C GLY A 4 -8.93 -18.92 -14.13
N ASP A 5 -9.16 -20.18 -13.80
CA ASP A 5 -8.67 -20.83 -12.58
C ASP A 5 -7.13 -20.76 -12.56
N TRP A 6 -6.59 -19.87 -11.72
CA TRP A 6 -5.17 -19.54 -11.60
C TRP A 6 -4.28 -20.71 -11.13
N ARG A 7 -4.85 -21.90 -10.88
CA ARG A 7 -4.14 -23.09 -10.40
C ARG A 7 -3.72 -24.08 -11.49
N ARG A 8 -4.20 -24.00 -12.74
CA ARG A 8 -4.05 -25.10 -13.74
C ARG A 8 -3.27 -24.78 -15.03
N GLY A 9 -2.69 -23.59 -15.17
CA GLY A 9 -1.83 -23.24 -16.32
C GLY A 9 -2.29 -21.97 -17.02
N LEU A 10 -1.33 -21.18 -17.51
CA LEU A 10 -1.57 -19.90 -18.18
C LEU A 10 -1.52 -20.10 -19.69
N ILE A 11 -2.65 -19.96 -20.37
CA ILE A 11 -2.69 -19.91 -21.84
C ILE A 11 -2.85 -18.43 -22.24
N LEU A 12 -1.79 -17.87 -22.85
CA LEU A 12 -1.79 -16.51 -23.36
C LEU A 12 -2.29 -16.53 -24.81
N VAL A 13 -3.52 -16.06 -25.04
CA VAL A 13 -4.13 -15.94 -26.37
C VAL A 13 -4.48 -14.47 -26.62
N GLY A 14 -3.99 -13.90 -27.73
CA GLY A 14 -4.23 -12.52 -28.12
C GLY A 14 -3.12 -11.92 -28.99
N ASN A 15 -3.18 -10.62 -29.23
CA ASN A 15 -2.09 -9.83 -29.82
C ASN A 15 -0.82 -9.97 -28.95
N LEU A 16 0.36 -10.00 -29.57
CA LEU A 16 1.66 -10.14 -28.91
C LEU A 16 1.86 -9.11 -27.79
N GLU A 17 1.43 -7.87 -28.00
CA GLU A 17 1.51 -6.79 -26.99
C GLU A 17 0.66 -7.11 -25.76
N GLU A 18 -0.58 -7.54 -25.97
CA GLU A 18 -1.51 -7.88 -24.90
C GLU A 18 -1.09 -9.17 -24.17
N ALA A 19 -0.54 -10.14 -24.91
CA ALA A 19 0.05 -11.35 -24.34
C ALA A 19 1.28 -11.03 -23.48
N ALA A 20 2.14 -10.10 -23.92
CA ALA A 20 3.32 -9.67 -23.18
C ALA A 20 2.95 -8.92 -21.88
N GLU A 21 1.99 -7.99 -21.92
CA GLU A 21 1.53 -7.29 -20.71
C GLU A 21 0.87 -8.23 -19.70
N ARG A 22 0.12 -9.23 -20.17
CA ARG A 22 -0.50 -10.26 -19.32
C ARG A 22 0.55 -11.19 -18.72
N ALA A 23 1.57 -11.58 -19.50
CA ALA A 23 2.70 -12.37 -19.02
C ALA A 23 3.48 -11.63 -17.94
N ALA A 24 3.75 -10.33 -18.13
CA ALA A 24 4.44 -9.50 -17.16
C ALA A 24 3.66 -9.39 -15.84
N ARG A 25 2.35 -9.11 -15.90
CA ARG A 25 1.47 -9.09 -14.72
C ARG A 25 1.42 -10.44 -14.01
N TRP A 26 1.37 -11.53 -14.76
CA TRP A 26 1.40 -12.88 -14.19
C TRP A 26 2.72 -13.18 -13.49
N LEU A 27 3.86 -12.81 -14.07
CA LEU A 27 5.17 -12.98 -13.46
C LEU A 27 5.30 -12.21 -12.14
N VAL A 28 4.83 -10.95 -12.10
CA VAL A 28 4.81 -10.14 -10.87
C VAL A 28 3.88 -10.73 -9.81
N GLY A 29 2.76 -11.33 -10.23
CA GLY A 29 1.79 -11.96 -9.33
C GLY A 29 2.24 -13.33 -8.78
N LYS A 30 3.31 -13.92 -9.32
CA LYS A 30 3.81 -15.23 -8.92
C LYS A 30 4.68 -15.14 -7.67
N THR A 31 4.71 -16.21 -6.89
CA THR A 31 5.71 -16.39 -5.83
C THR A 31 7.09 -16.64 -6.47
N PRO A 32 8.19 -16.04 -5.98
CA PRO A 32 8.33 -15.32 -4.70
C PRO A 32 8.08 -13.80 -4.77
N ILE A 33 7.98 -13.22 -5.96
CA ILE A 33 7.94 -11.76 -6.18
C ILE A 33 6.77 -11.11 -5.45
N ARG A 34 5.57 -11.69 -5.56
CA ARG A 34 4.38 -11.18 -4.86
C ARG A 34 4.61 -11.09 -3.35
N THR A 35 5.12 -12.17 -2.75
CA THR A 35 5.36 -12.25 -1.31
C THR A 35 6.39 -11.23 -0.85
N LEU A 36 7.47 -11.06 -1.62
CA LEU A 36 8.52 -10.09 -1.31
C LEU A 36 7.99 -8.64 -1.39
N ARG A 37 7.21 -8.33 -2.42
CA ARG A 37 6.57 -7.01 -2.58
C ARG A 37 5.61 -6.70 -1.43
N ASP A 38 4.77 -7.66 -1.06
CA ASP A 38 3.78 -7.49 -0.01
C ASP A 38 4.49 -7.29 1.34
N TRP A 39 5.55 -8.06 1.62
CA TRP A 39 6.43 -7.86 2.77
C TRP A 39 7.04 -6.45 2.78
N ALA A 40 7.63 -6.01 1.66
CA ALA A 40 8.27 -4.70 1.57
C ALA A 40 7.28 -3.55 1.83
N THR A 41 6.05 -3.65 1.31
CA THR A 41 5.01 -2.64 1.53
C THR A 41 4.53 -2.63 2.98
N SER A 42 4.43 -3.79 3.63
CA SER A 42 3.98 -3.88 5.03
C SER A 42 4.98 -3.30 6.04
N PHE A 43 6.28 -3.31 5.73
CA PHE A 43 7.34 -2.81 6.61
C PHE A 43 7.90 -1.43 6.22
N SER A 44 7.32 -0.78 5.22
CA SER A 44 7.72 0.56 4.79
C SER A 44 6.47 1.41 4.70
N LEU A 45 5.91 1.81 5.84
CA LEU A 45 4.70 2.62 5.89
C LEU A 45 5.08 4.10 5.91
N TRP A 46 4.53 4.87 4.99
CA TRP A 46 4.86 6.29 4.84
C TRP A 46 3.56 7.08 4.95
N PRO A 47 2.94 7.21 6.14
CA PRO A 47 1.67 7.90 6.28
C PRO A 47 1.77 9.38 5.91
N ALA A 48 0.77 9.86 5.17
CA ALA A 48 0.44 11.28 5.07
C ALA A 48 -0.65 11.63 6.10
N HIS A 49 -0.41 12.65 6.91
CA HIS A 49 -1.30 13.06 8.01
C HIS A 49 -2.34 14.07 7.55
N LEU A 50 -3.59 13.80 7.85
CA LEU A 50 -4.67 14.77 7.79
C LEU A 50 -5.27 14.94 9.20
N THR A 51 -4.69 15.85 9.96
CA THR A 51 -5.11 16.15 11.33
C THR A 51 -6.30 17.10 11.33
N THR A 52 -7.46 16.61 11.77
CA THR A 52 -8.73 17.36 11.69
C THR A 52 -9.35 17.64 13.05
N SER A 53 -9.08 16.79 14.05
CA SER A 53 -9.61 16.94 15.41
C SER A 53 -8.62 16.39 16.45
N CYS A 54 -9.12 15.97 17.61
CA CYS A 54 -8.30 15.53 18.74
C CYS A 54 -7.41 14.33 18.44
N CYS A 55 -7.81 13.43 17.53
CA CYS A 55 -7.06 12.22 17.16
C CYS A 55 -5.61 12.47 16.73
N GLY A 56 -5.26 13.69 16.30
CA GLY A 56 -3.87 14.05 15.98
C GLY A 56 -2.95 14.05 17.20
N ALA A 57 -3.48 14.30 18.40
CA ALA A 57 -2.69 14.25 19.63
C ALA A 57 -2.36 12.80 20.02
N GLU A 58 -3.31 11.87 19.89
CA GLU A 58 -3.02 10.44 20.05
C GLU A 58 -2.03 9.97 18.98
N PHE A 59 -2.16 10.47 17.76
CA PHE A 59 -1.23 10.15 16.68
C PHE A 59 0.18 10.69 16.96
N ALA A 60 0.33 11.92 17.42
CA ALA A 60 1.63 12.45 17.83
C ALA A 60 2.24 11.65 18.99
N ALA A 61 1.41 11.20 19.95
CA ALA A 61 1.86 10.33 21.03
C ALA A 61 2.35 8.97 20.51
N LEU A 62 1.71 8.40 19.48
CA LEU A 62 2.12 7.14 18.85
C LEU A 62 3.57 7.21 18.28
N TYR A 63 4.00 8.37 17.79
CA TYR A 63 5.37 8.59 17.31
C TYR A 63 6.30 9.19 18.35
N ALA A 64 5.79 9.52 19.54
CA ALA A 64 6.64 9.94 20.64
C ALA A 64 7.47 8.74 21.15
N PRO A 65 8.60 8.99 21.84
CA PRO A 65 9.54 7.96 22.29
C PRO A 65 8.93 6.85 23.18
N LYS A 66 7.74 7.10 23.74
CA LYS A 66 7.02 6.14 24.56
C LYS A 66 6.46 4.95 23.75
N TYR A 67 5.94 5.23 22.55
CA TYR A 67 5.28 4.22 21.71
C TYR A 67 6.06 3.93 20.43
N ASP A 68 6.79 4.91 19.89
CA ASP A 68 7.82 4.72 18.87
C ASP A 68 7.35 3.86 17.67
N ALA A 69 6.42 4.40 16.88
CA ALA A 69 5.89 3.73 15.70
C ALA A 69 6.89 3.59 14.54
N GLU A 70 8.02 4.30 14.56
CA GLU A 70 9.10 4.14 13.58
C GLU A 70 9.75 2.75 13.66
N ARG A 71 9.61 2.04 14.78
CA ARG A 71 9.96 0.61 14.90
C ARG A 71 9.21 -0.32 13.95
N LEU A 72 8.02 0.07 13.52
CA LEU A 72 7.22 -0.70 12.56
C LEU A 72 7.59 -0.36 11.10
N GLY A 73 8.62 0.46 10.89
CA GLY A 73 8.97 1.00 9.58
C GLY A 73 8.01 2.08 9.12
N SER A 74 7.34 2.75 10.08
CA SER A 74 6.42 3.86 9.81
C SER A 74 7.11 5.20 9.99
N LEU A 75 7.18 6.02 8.94
CA LEU A 75 7.74 7.37 9.03
C LEU A 75 6.65 8.42 8.79
N PRO A 76 6.24 9.17 9.82
CA PRO A 76 5.28 10.25 9.67
C PRO A 76 6.00 11.45 9.03
N PHE A 77 5.25 12.44 8.53
CA PHE A 77 5.78 13.67 7.88
C PHE A 77 6.14 13.57 6.39
N THR A 78 5.49 12.66 5.66
CA THR A 78 5.73 12.49 4.23
C THR A 78 4.80 13.38 3.40
N HIS A 79 5.29 13.89 2.26
CA HIS A 79 4.47 14.67 1.34
C HIS A 79 3.43 13.75 0.68
N PRO A 80 2.20 14.23 0.36
CA PRO A 80 1.13 13.41 -0.23
C PRO A 80 1.46 12.71 -1.56
N ARG A 81 2.57 13.07 -2.22
CA ARG A 81 3.04 12.41 -3.44
C ARG A 81 4.05 11.28 -3.19
N ASN A 82 4.63 11.25 -2.00
CA ASN A 82 5.70 10.32 -1.62
C ASN A 82 5.24 9.38 -0.50
N THR A 83 3.93 9.13 -0.43
CA THR A 83 3.24 8.35 0.61
C THR A 83 2.61 7.10 -0.01
N ASN A 84 2.40 6.07 0.79
CA ASN A 84 1.63 4.88 0.41
C ASN A 84 0.31 4.72 1.17
N LEU A 85 0.02 5.56 2.17
CA LEU A 85 -1.24 5.55 2.89
C LEU A 85 -1.55 6.92 3.50
N MET A 86 -2.83 7.28 3.57
CA MET A 86 -3.30 8.53 4.15
C MET A 86 -4.04 8.25 5.44
N LEU A 87 -3.66 8.94 6.52
CA LEU A 87 -4.31 8.81 7.82
C LEU A 87 -5.13 10.05 8.13
N ILE A 88 -6.41 9.84 8.41
CA ILE A 88 -7.36 10.91 8.74
C ILE A 88 -7.59 10.87 10.24
N GLU A 89 -7.05 11.87 10.92
CA GLU A 89 -6.99 11.93 12.37
C GLU A 89 -8.06 12.88 12.89
N GLY A 90 -9.29 12.36 12.93
CA GLY A 90 -10.42 13.01 13.57
C GLY A 90 -11.65 13.14 12.70
N THR A 91 -12.54 14.04 13.10
CA THR A 91 -13.82 14.28 12.42
C THR A 91 -13.62 15.04 11.11
N LEU A 92 -14.08 14.45 10.00
CA LEU A 92 -14.20 15.13 8.72
C LEU A 92 -15.52 15.91 8.65
N THR A 93 -15.42 17.22 8.44
CA THR A 93 -16.58 18.05 8.11
C THR A 93 -16.73 18.14 6.61
N ARG A 94 -17.92 18.49 6.11
CA ARG A 94 -18.20 18.61 4.66
C ARG A 94 -17.40 19.72 3.95
N LYS A 95 -16.75 20.63 4.70
CA LYS A 95 -15.88 21.69 4.18
C LYS A 95 -14.43 21.23 4.05
N MET A 96 -14.00 20.28 4.88
CA MET A 96 -12.74 19.55 4.71
C MET A 96 -12.92 18.46 3.65
#